data_AF-A0A440YF52-F1
#
_entry.id   AF-A0A440YF52-F1
#
_cell.length_a   1.000
_cell.length_b   1.000
_cell.length_c   1.000
_cell.angle_alpha   90.00
_cell.angle_beta   90.00
_cell.angle_gamma   90.00
#
_symmetry.space_group_name_H-M   'P 1'
#
loop_
_entity.id
_entity.type
_entity.pdbx_description
1 polymer ?
#
loop_
_entity_poly.entity_id
_entity_poly.type
_entity_poly.pdbx_seq_one_letter_code
_entity_poly.pdbx_strand_id
1 'polypeptide(L)' 'SDMLGTKAEKLAEWASGQGRAFLRHDYSGHGESGGAFADGTVSNWLSQSLAVFNHFTQGRQILVGSSMGAWIALRMVQE' A
#
# COMPACT_ATOMS: atom_id res chain seq x y z
N SER A 1 3.63 3.59 -9.50
CA SER A 1 2.32 3.35 -8.86
C SER A 1 2.29 4.26 -7.66
N ASP A 2 1.30 5.14 -7.57
CA ASP A 2 1.18 6.20 -6.57
C ASP A 2 -0.18 6.02 -5.88
N MET A 3 -0.30 6.36 -4.61
CA MET A 3 -1.54 6.31 -3.85
C MET A 3 -2.65 7.16 -4.49
N LEU A 4 -2.32 8.25 -5.18
CA LEU A 4 -3.24 9.10 -5.94
C LEU A 4 -3.52 8.58 -7.37
N GLY A 5 -3.01 7.41 -7.74
CA GLY A 5 -3.29 6.81 -9.04
C GLY A 5 -4.77 6.43 -9.20
N THR A 6 -5.28 6.52 -10.43
CA THR A 6 -6.69 6.27 -10.77
C THR A 6 -7.23 4.94 -10.23
N LYS A 7 -6.42 3.88 -10.22
CA LYS A 7 -6.80 2.57 -9.65
C LYS A 7 -7.04 2.65 -8.13
N ALA A 8 -6.15 3.34 -7.41
CA ALA A 8 -6.24 3.48 -5.97
C ALA A 8 -7.40 4.40 -5.57
N GLU A 9 -7.61 5.48 -6.31
CA GLU A 9 -8.77 6.37 -6.12
C GLU A 9 -10.10 5.65 -6.37
N LYS A 10 -10.22 4.89 -7.45
CA LYS A 10 -11.45 4.12 -7.71
C LYS A 10 -11.74 3.07 -6.66
N LEU A 11 -10.72 2.44 -6.09
CA LEU A 11 -10.90 1.51 -4.99
C LEU A 11 -11.32 2.22 -3.68
N ALA A 12 -10.76 3.41 -3.42
CA ALA A 12 -11.14 4.23 -2.27
C ALA A 12 -12.59 4.71 -2.35
N GLU A 13 -13.01 5.21 -3.52
CA GLU A 13 -14.40 5.59 -3.80
C GLU A 13 -15.35 4.41 -3.59
N TRP A 14 -14.99 3.23 -4.15
CA TRP A 14 -15.79 2.02 -3.98
C TRP A 14 -15.90 1.61 -2.52
N ALA A 15 -14.78 1.57 -1.78
CA ALA A 15 -14.77 1.19 -0.37
C ALA A 15 -15.63 2.14 0.48
N SER A 16 -15.52 3.44 0.23
CA SER A 16 -16.38 4.46 0.85
C SER A 16 -17.85 4.22 0.55
N GLY A 17 -18.21 3.93 -0.70
CA GLY A 17 -19.58 3.61 -1.11
C GLY A 17 -20.14 2.32 -0.49
N GLN A 18 -19.26 1.42 -0.02
CA GLN A 18 -19.62 0.20 0.70
C GLN A 18 -19.54 0.33 2.23
N GLY A 19 -19.25 1.52 2.77
CA GLY A 19 -19.06 1.72 4.21
C GLY A 19 -17.86 0.96 4.77
N ARG A 20 -16.82 0.74 3.96
CA ARG A 20 -15.61 0.02 4.34
C ARG A 20 -14.45 0.98 4.56
N ALA A 21 -13.68 0.73 5.62
CA ALA A 21 -12.40 1.41 5.81
C ALA A 21 -11.43 1.06 4.67
N PHE A 22 -10.61 2.04 4.28
CA PHE A 22 -9.66 1.90 3.19
C PHE A 22 -8.35 2.57 3.54
N LEU A 23 -7.23 1.87 3.33
CA LEU A 23 -5.88 2.35 3.59
C LEU A 23 -5.06 2.24 2.31
N ARG A 24 -4.35 3.32 1.99
CA ARG A 24 -3.38 3.42 0.90
C ARG A 24 -2.18 4.23 1.39
N HIS A 25 -1.00 3.96 0.83
CA HIS A 25 0.21 4.71 1.12
C HIS A 25 1.12 4.74 -0.10
N ASP A 26 2.01 5.72 -0.11
CA ASP A 26 3.12 5.77 -1.05
C ASP A 26 4.36 5.09 -0.47
N TYR A 27 5.11 4.43 -1.34
CA TYR A 27 6.44 3.92 -1.02
C TYR A 27 7.46 5.06 -1.02
N SER A 28 8.61 4.86 -0.37
CA SER A 28 9.74 5.79 -0.57
C SER A 28 10.10 5.91 -2.04
N GLY A 29 10.32 7.15 -2.51
CA GLY A 29 10.61 7.46 -3.90
C GLY A 29 9.39 7.40 -4.85
N HIS A 30 8.18 7.36 -4.31
CA HIS A 30 6.92 7.38 -5.07
C HIS A 30 5.95 8.41 -4.52
N GLY A 31 5.15 9.00 -5.42
CA GLY A 31 4.05 9.91 -5.08
C GLY A 31 4.47 11.04 -4.16
N GLU A 32 3.77 11.18 -3.05
CA GLU A 32 4.01 12.23 -2.06
C GLU A 32 5.02 11.83 -0.99
N SER A 33 5.49 10.57 -0.98
CA SER A 33 6.53 10.12 -0.07
C SER A 33 7.93 10.53 -0.53
N GLY A 34 8.77 10.93 0.44
CA GLY A 34 10.16 11.30 0.19
C GLY A 34 11.08 10.11 -0.15
N GLY A 35 12.37 10.40 -0.29
CA GLY A 35 13.40 9.44 -0.68
C GLY A 35 13.62 9.38 -2.19
N ALA A 36 14.77 8.86 -2.62
CA ALA A 36 15.06 8.67 -4.04
C ALA A 36 14.55 7.30 -4.50
N PHE A 37 13.88 7.26 -5.65
CA PHE A 37 13.41 5.99 -6.25
C PHE A 37 14.56 4.99 -6.44
N ALA A 38 15.75 5.46 -6.81
CA ALA A 38 16.94 4.63 -7.04
C ALA A 38 17.42 3.90 -5.77
N ASP A 39 17.07 4.40 -4.58
CA ASP A 39 17.40 3.78 -3.29
C ASP A 39 16.31 2.77 -2.83
N GLY A 40 15.22 2.67 -3.59
CA GLY A 40 14.11 1.77 -3.32
C GLY A 40 14.48 0.31 -3.59
N THR A 41 14.10 -0.57 -2.67
CA THR A 41 14.20 -2.02 -2.83
C THR A 41 12.89 -2.68 -2.40
N VAL A 42 12.64 -3.89 -2.89
CA VAL A 42 11.45 -4.67 -2.48
C VAL A 42 11.41 -4.86 -0.96
N SER A 43 12.56 -5.07 -0.32
CA SER A 43 12.65 -5.19 1.14
C SER A 43 12.30 -3.88 1.85
N ASN A 44 12.80 -2.73 1.37
CA ASN A 44 12.49 -1.43 1.96
C ASN A 44 10.98 -1.14 1.85
N TRP A 45 10.39 -1.39 0.69
CA TRP A 45 8.97 -1.18 0.45
C TRP A 45 8.10 -2.14 1.25
N LEU A 46 8.53 -3.40 1.43
CA LEU A 46 7.86 -4.35 2.33
C LEU A 46 7.86 -3.87 3.78
N SER A 47 9.01 -3.44 4.31
CA SER A 47 9.11 -2.93 5.68
C SER A 47 8.24 -1.70 5.89
N GLN A 48 8.17 -0.79 4.90
CA GLN A 48 7.28 0.37 4.93
C GLN A 48 5.80 -0.05 4.94
N SER A 49 5.41 -1.00 4.08
CA SER A 49 4.03 -1.49 4.05
C SER A 49 3.62 -2.18 5.35
N LEU A 50 4.50 -2.98 5.96
CA LEU A 50 4.25 -3.58 7.28
C LEU A 50 4.13 -2.52 8.37
N ALA A 51 4.99 -1.49 8.37
CA ALA A 51 4.92 -0.40 9.34
C ALA A 51 3.59 0.36 9.24
N VAL A 52 3.15 0.71 8.03
CA VAL A 52 1.87 1.38 7.79
C VAL A 52 0.70 0.45 8.18
N PHE A 53 0.74 -0.82 7.79
CA PHE A 53 -0.29 -1.80 8.14
C PHE A 53 -0.47 -1.94 9.66
N ASN A 54 0.63 -2.12 10.39
CA ASN A 54 0.62 -2.29 11.84
C ASN A 54 0.16 -1.04 12.58
N HIS A 55 0.45 0.15 12.06
CA HIS A 55 0.08 1.40 12.71
C HIS A 55 -1.38 1.80 12.46
N PHE A 56 -1.89 1.59 11.23
CA PHE A 56 -3.16 2.17 10.78
C PHE A 56 -4.31 1.17 10.63
N THR A 57 -4.08 -0.13 10.81
CA THR A 57 -5.14 -1.14 10.65
C THR A 57 -5.45 -1.88 11.96
N GLN A 58 -6.69 -2.37 12.09
CA GLN A 58 -7.14 -3.18 13.22
C GLN A 58 -8.07 -4.30 12.73
N GLY A 59 -7.88 -5.50 13.26
CA GLY A 59 -8.66 -6.68 12.85
C GLY A 59 -8.25 -7.25 11.48
N ARG A 60 -9.15 -8.03 10.86
CA ARG A 60 -8.86 -8.73 9.60
C ARG A 60 -8.86 -7.76 8.42
N GLN A 61 -7.77 -7.76 7.66
CA GLN A 61 -7.63 -6.94 6.45
C GLN A 61 -7.67 -7.80 5.18
N ILE A 62 -8.07 -7.15 4.08
CA ILE A 62 -7.93 -7.70 2.73
C ILE A 62 -6.84 -6.89 2.04
N LEU A 63 -5.74 -7.55 1.66
CA LEU A 63 -4.67 -6.90 0.91
C LEU A 63 -5.01 -6.88 -0.57
N VAL A 64 -4.91 -5.71 -1.20
CA VAL A 64 -5.13 -5.52 -2.63
C VAL A 64 -3.86 -4.97 -3.25
N GLY A 65 -3.20 -5.77 -4.10
CA GLY A 65 -1.95 -5.42 -4.74
C GLY A 65 -2.02 -5.56 -6.27
N SER A 66 -1.32 -4.68 -6.99
CA SER A 66 -1.20 -4.72 -8.46
C SER A 66 0.27 -4.77 -8.87
N SER A 67 0.65 -5.71 -9.75
CA SER A 67 2.03 -5.90 -10.21
C SER A 67 3.01 -6.02 -9.02
N MET A 68 4.02 -5.14 -8.91
CA MET A 68 4.92 -5.05 -7.77
C MET A 68 4.19 -5.01 -6.41
N GLY A 69 3.06 -4.32 -6.31
CA GLY A 69 2.26 -4.27 -5.08
C GLY A 69 1.64 -5.61 -4.71
N ALA A 70 1.35 -6.50 -5.69
CA ALA A 70 0.89 -7.86 -5.40
C ALA A 70 2.03 -8.72 -4.84
N TRP A 71 3.25 -8.54 -5.34
CA TRP A 71 4.43 -9.21 -4.77
C TRP A 71 4.65 -8.78 -3.32
N ILE A 72 4.60 -7.48 -3.03
CA ILE A 72 4.72 -6.97 -1.66
C ILE A 72 3.58 -7.50 -0.78
N ALA A 73 2.32 -7.50 -1.26
CA ALA A 73 1.20 -8.04 -0.50
C ALA A 73 1.37 -9.53 -0.15
N LEU A 74 1.88 -10.35 -1.08
CA LEU A 74 2.21 -11.75 -0.81
C LEU A 74 3.32 -11.90 0.23
N ARG A 75 4.34 -11.04 0.18
CA ARG A 75 5.39 -11.01 1.20
C ARG A 75 4.85 -10.60 2.57
N MET A 76 3.96 -9.61 2.65
CA MET A 76 3.33 -9.20 3.90
C MET A 76 2.53 -10.32 4.57
N VAL A 77 1.93 -11.23 3.80
CA VAL A 77 1.21 -12.40 4.36
C VAL A 77 2.18 -13.45 4.92
N GLN A 78 3.44 -13.44 4.49
CA GLN A 78 4.46 -14.39 4.94
C GLN A 78 5.19 -13.95 6.22
N GLU A 79 5.28 -12.64 6.48
CA GLU A 79 5.92 -12.04 7.66
C GLU A 79 4.94 -11.88 8.82
#